data_AF-A0A0K0FIY7-F1
#
_entry.id   AF-A0A0K0FIY7-F1
#
_cell.length_a   1.000
_cell.length_b   1.000
_cell.length_c   1.000
_cell.angle_alpha   90.00
_cell.angle_beta   90.00
_cell.angle_gamma   90.00
#
_symmetry.space_group_name_H-M   'P 1'
#
loop_
_entity.id
_entity.type
_entity.pdbx_description
1 polymer ?
#
loop_
_entity_poly.entity_id
_entity_poly.type
_entity_poly.pdbx_seq_one_letter_code
_entity_poly.pdbx_strand_id
1 'polypeptide(L)'
;MHISIIVYVSIPFIINLVKTQELAVTYMKMYMRRNRKFYSYRERMYFTFKQMIEEIFKDHRPIDPRYLLITKIASLGNNGAYIPEQRKYKNATTGTYETHISPYLITEYYIRNSLKYVCNGETFNSYRKALEYAMEAKRHDHSVPTGIPSSPLLPPIDSNSLVYEKIYCRKFWWILWEFCDYHCYSSDNFKVMKKKFLLELNYYRAKYGAKPLVEDQYLSSAAQRLLTKVVLMRTKIDITKLENIGKGTLITAPLILNKWFGEHKLYNHKNFGNPKTKHFTAMVWKSVTSVGFGIMRVGNEIFVKLIYYKKVNMPNQYEEIVLEKVSRRSGSRRL
;
A
#
# COMPACT_ATOMS: atom_id res chain seq x y z
N MET A 1 -31.08 -38.67 34.35
CA MET A 1 -29.70 -38.89 33.89
C MET A 1 -29.74 -39.39 32.46
N HIS A 2 -29.50 -38.49 31.49
CA HIS A 2 -29.21 -38.87 30.11
C HIS A 2 -27.90 -38.19 29.72
N ILE A 3 -26.87 -39.00 29.57
CA ILE A 3 -25.55 -38.62 29.12
C ILE A 3 -25.62 -38.55 27.59
N SER A 4 -25.65 -37.34 27.03
CA SER A 4 -25.50 -37.14 25.59
C SER A 4 -24.00 -37.08 25.27
N ILE A 5 -23.51 -38.18 24.73
CA ILE A 5 -22.19 -38.31 24.11
C ILE A 5 -22.18 -37.42 22.85
N ILE A 6 -21.64 -36.21 22.96
CA ILE A 6 -21.32 -35.40 21.77
C ILE A 6 -19.98 -35.93 21.25
N VAL A 7 -20.10 -36.73 20.21
CA VAL A 7 -18.99 -37.31 19.45
C VAL A 7 -18.07 -36.20 18.96
N TYR A 8 -16.82 -36.29 19.41
CA TYR A 8 -15.65 -35.66 18.82
C TYR A 8 -15.53 -36.11 17.36
N VAL A 9 -16.20 -35.42 16.43
CA VAL A 9 -15.76 -35.40 15.04
C VAL A 9 -14.78 -34.25 14.94
N SER A 10 -13.52 -34.60 15.16
CA SER A 10 -12.38 -33.94 14.56
C SER A 10 -12.72 -33.58 13.12
N ILE A 11 -13.03 -32.31 12.90
CA ILE A 11 -12.94 -31.67 11.60
C ILE A 11 -11.54 -31.04 11.56
N PRO A 12 -10.50 -31.75 11.10
CA PRO A 12 -9.24 -31.13 10.66
C PRO A 12 -9.47 -30.42 9.32
N PHE A 13 -10.53 -29.61 9.22
CA PHE A 13 -10.92 -28.86 8.02
C PHE A 13 -10.91 -27.35 8.27
N ILE A 14 -10.33 -26.92 9.39
CA ILE A 14 -10.03 -25.52 9.67
C ILE A 14 -8.52 -25.34 9.45
N ILE A 15 -8.19 -24.53 8.44
CA ILE A 15 -6.85 -24.13 7.97
C ILE A 15 -6.31 -24.97 6.78
N ASN A 16 -7.04 -24.99 5.66
CA ASN A 16 -6.36 -24.84 4.37
C ASN A 16 -6.29 -23.33 4.08
N LEU A 17 -5.28 -22.68 4.64
CA LEU A 17 -4.91 -21.29 4.37
C LEU A 17 -4.41 -21.23 2.92
N VAL A 18 -5.29 -20.90 1.97
CA VAL A 18 -4.88 -20.71 0.57
C VAL A 18 -3.95 -19.50 0.51
N LYS A 19 -2.64 -19.76 0.41
CA LYS A 19 -1.62 -18.75 0.11
C LYS A 19 -1.94 -18.13 -1.25
N THR A 20 -2.26 -16.84 -1.31
CA THR A 20 -2.42 -16.14 -2.59
C THR A 20 -1.03 -15.80 -3.15
N GLN A 21 -0.43 -16.76 -3.86
CA GLN A 21 0.76 -16.54 -4.66
C GLN A 21 0.33 -15.95 -6.00
N GLU A 22 0.69 -14.70 -6.27
CA GLU A 22 0.16 -13.97 -7.43
C GLU A 22 1.21 -13.70 -8.51
N LEU A 23 2.50 -13.83 -8.20
CA LEU A 23 3.57 -13.58 -9.15
C LEU A 23 4.64 -14.68 -9.11
N ALA A 24 4.94 -15.21 -10.30
CA ALA A 24 6.12 -16.01 -10.56
C ALA A 24 7.08 -15.28 -11.49
N VAL A 25 8.35 -15.25 -11.13
CA VAL A 25 9.41 -14.62 -11.92
C VAL A 25 10.20 -15.69 -12.67
N THR A 26 10.39 -15.47 -13.96
CA THR A 26 11.12 -16.42 -14.80
C THR A 26 12.62 -16.19 -14.74
N TYR A 27 13.37 -17.29 -14.76
CA TYR A 27 14.82 -17.27 -14.90
C TYR A 27 15.30 -18.45 -15.76
N MET A 28 16.53 -18.36 -16.25
CA MET A 28 17.18 -19.43 -17.00
C MET A 28 18.43 -19.91 -16.27
N LYS A 29 18.78 -21.18 -16.48
CA LYS A 29 20.06 -21.75 -16.05
C LYS A 29 20.95 -21.96 -17.26
N MET A 30 22.22 -21.58 -17.17
CA MET A 30 23.16 -21.70 -18.28
C MET A 30 24.36 -22.53 -17.84
N TYR A 31 24.87 -23.38 -18.75
CA TYR A 31 26.08 -24.16 -18.56
C TYR A 31 27.13 -23.68 -19.57
N MET A 32 28.27 -23.23 -19.06
CA MET A 32 29.42 -22.85 -19.87
C MET A 32 30.53 -23.91 -19.81
N ARG A 33 31.46 -23.82 -20.77
CA ARG A 33 32.65 -24.67 -20.92
C ARG A 33 33.34 -24.87 -19.54
N ARG A 34 33.65 -26.13 -19.20
CA ARG A 34 34.07 -26.61 -17.86
C ARG A 34 32.94 -26.77 -16.81
N ASN A 35 31.69 -26.98 -17.22
CA ASN A 35 30.56 -27.27 -16.32
C ASN A 35 30.22 -26.15 -15.32
N ARG A 36 30.66 -24.91 -15.58
CA ARG A 36 30.33 -23.75 -14.75
C ARG A 36 28.87 -23.36 -14.96
N LYS A 37 28.14 -23.22 -13.85
CA LYS A 37 26.71 -22.93 -13.82
C LYS A 37 26.49 -21.44 -13.61
N PHE A 38 25.66 -20.83 -14.46
CA PHE A 38 25.25 -19.43 -14.37
C PHE A 38 23.73 -19.35 -14.37
N TYR A 39 23.22 -18.20 -13.92
CA TYR A 39 21.81 -17.90 -13.87
C TYR A 39 21.53 -16.63 -14.65
N SER A 40 20.45 -16.61 -15.42
CA SER A 40 20.02 -15.43 -16.17
C SER A 40 18.65 -14.98 -15.71
N TYR A 41 18.54 -13.70 -15.39
CA TYR A 41 17.29 -13.02 -14.99
C TYR A 41 17.25 -11.64 -15.65
N ARG A 42 16.16 -11.33 -16.37
CA ARG A 42 15.99 -10.10 -17.17
C ARG A 42 17.20 -9.80 -18.06
N GLU A 43 17.64 -10.82 -18.80
CA GLU A 43 18.82 -10.77 -19.70
C GLU A 43 20.16 -10.41 -19.01
N ARG A 44 20.21 -10.33 -17.66
CA ARG A 44 21.43 -10.16 -16.87
C ARG A 44 21.93 -11.51 -16.36
N MET A 45 23.26 -11.68 -16.31
CA MET A 45 23.90 -12.90 -15.81
C MET A 45 24.39 -12.78 -14.38
N TYR A 46 24.21 -13.85 -13.61
CA TYR A 46 24.62 -13.97 -12.21
C TYR A 46 25.44 -15.26 -12.01
N PHE A 47 26.52 -15.14 -11.23
CA PHE A 47 27.43 -16.27 -10.95
C PHE A 47 26.85 -17.27 -9.96
N THR A 48 25.94 -16.82 -9.08
CA THR A 48 25.30 -17.67 -8.08
C THR A 48 23.79 -17.48 -8.08
N PHE A 49 23.08 -18.52 -7.65
CA PHE A 49 21.64 -18.47 -7.47
C PHE A 49 21.24 -17.40 -6.44
N LYS A 50 22.03 -17.25 -5.36
CA LYS A 50 21.80 -16.25 -4.31
C LYS A 50 21.85 -14.82 -4.85
N GLN A 51 22.86 -14.49 -5.65
CA GLN A 51 22.97 -13.17 -6.29
C GLN A 51 21.76 -12.85 -7.18
N MET A 52 21.31 -13.83 -7.97
CA MET A 52 20.11 -13.67 -8.80
C MET A 52 18.87 -13.41 -7.93
N ILE A 53 18.67 -14.18 -6.85
CA ILE A 53 17.53 -14.03 -5.95
C ILE A 53 17.55 -12.68 -5.23
N GLU A 54 18.71 -12.22 -4.78
CA GLU A 54 18.87 -10.88 -4.19
C GLU A 54 18.46 -9.78 -5.17
N GLU A 55 18.82 -9.91 -6.45
CA GLU A 55 18.41 -8.94 -7.47
C GLU A 55 16.91 -9.03 -7.77
N ILE A 56 16.35 -10.24 -7.85
CA ILE A 56 14.91 -10.45 -7.98
C ILE A 56 14.17 -9.76 -6.82
N PHE A 57 14.63 -9.88 -5.58
CA PHE A 57 14.04 -9.17 -4.44
C PHE A 57 14.18 -7.66 -4.52
N LYS A 58 15.28 -7.13 -5.08
CA LYS A 58 15.45 -5.69 -5.29
C LYS A 58 14.48 -5.15 -6.35
N ASP A 59 14.26 -5.90 -7.42
CA ASP A 59 13.33 -5.53 -8.50
C ASP A 59 11.86 -5.71 -8.08
N HIS A 60 11.60 -6.54 -7.06
CA HIS A 60 10.28 -6.84 -6.52
C HIS A 60 10.13 -6.44 -5.05
N ARG A 61 10.81 -5.37 -4.61
CA ARG A 61 10.70 -4.84 -3.23
C ARG A 61 9.26 -4.70 -2.70
N PRO A 62 8.23 -4.38 -3.53
CA PRO A 62 6.86 -4.30 -3.06
C PRO A 62 6.22 -5.64 -2.64
N ILE A 63 6.81 -6.77 -3.06
CA ILE A 63 6.29 -8.12 -2.85
C ILE A 63 7.00 -8.74 -1.64
N ASP A 64 6.22 -9.18 -0.64
CA ASP A 64 6.80 -9.95 0.48
C ASP A 64 7.47 -11.21 -0.11
N PRO A 65 8.78 -11.42 0.13
CA PRO A 65 9.55 -12.52 -0.42
C PRO A 65 8.91 -13.91 -0.23
N ARG A 66 8.08 -14.10 0.79
CA ARG A 66 7.39 -15.37 1.08
C ARG A 66 6.29 -15.71 0.07
N TYR A 67 5.81 -14.75 -0.70
CA TYR A 67 4.78 -14.96 -1.73
C TYR A 67 5.33 -14.90 -3.16
N LEU A 68 6.61 -14.57 -3.31
CA LEU A 68 7.25 -14.54 -4.60
C LEU A 68 7.64 -15.95 -5.03
N LEU A 69 7.12 -16.37 -6.19
CA LEU A 69 7.55 -17.59 -6.83
C LEU A 69 8.63 -17.29 -7.88
N ILE A 70 9.47 -18.27 -8.11
CA ILE A 70 10.39 -18.29 -9.25
C ILE A 70 10.14 -19.56 -10.05
N THR A 71 10.32 -19.47 -11.36
CA THR A 71 10.20 -20.61 -12.25
C THR A 71 11.33 -20.61 -13.25
N LYS A 72 11.94 -21.77 -13.43
CA LYS A 72 13.01 -21.96 -14.41
C LYS A 72 12.37 -22.32 -15.74
N ILE A 73 12.55 -21.46 -16.74
CA ILE A 73 11.89 -21.66 -18.04
C ILE A 73 12.75 -22.42 -19.05
N ALA A 74 14.08 -22.41 -18.86
CA ALA A 74 15.01 -23.10 -19.74
C ALA A 74 16.33 -23.42 -19.06
N SER A 75 16.98 -24.47 -19.57
CA SER A 75 18.41 -24.71 -19.40
C SER A 75 19.13 -24.56 -20.74
N LEU A 76 20.20 -23.74 -20.78
CA LEU A 76 21.05 -23.57 -21.96
C LEU A 76 22.30 -24.44 -21.81
N GLY A 77 22.47 -25.43 -22.69
CA GLY A 77 23.65 -26.32 -22.71
C GLY A 77 24.90 -25.66 -23.29
N ASN A 78 26.06 -26.34 -23.19
CA ASN A 78 27.36 -25.84 -23.67
C ASN A 78 27.39 -25.46 -25.16
N ASN A 79 26.48 -25.97 -25.97
CA ASN A 79 26.38 -25.72 -27.41
C ASN A 79 25.26 -24.71 -27.77
N GLY A 80 24.67 -24.03 -26.78
CA GLY A 80 23.53 -23.14 -26.98
C GLY A 80 22.19 -23.88 -27.15
N ALA A 81 22.15 -25.19 -26.94
CA ALA A 81 20.92 -25.97 -27.03
C ALA A 81 19.90 -25.51 -25.96
N TYR A 82 18.73 -25.10 -26.41
CA TYR A 82 17.59 -24.71 -25.57
C TYR A 82 16.84 -25.96 -25.10
N ILE A 83 16.89 -26.25 -23.81
CA ILE A 83 16.16 -27.37 -23.20
C ILE A 83 14.97 -26.80 -22.43
N PRO A 84 13.74 -26.89 -22.97
CA PRO A 84 12.54 -26.47 -22.23
C PRO A 84 12.37 -27.36 -21.01
N GLU A 85 12.16 -26.75 -19.85
CA GLU A 85 11.93 -27.49 -18.61
C GLU A 85 10.45 -27.51 -18.24
N GLN A 86 10.02 -28.60 -17.59
CA GLN A 86 8.70 -28.63 -16.95
C GLN A 86 8.61 -27.46 -15.96
N ARG A 87 7.57 -26.63 -16.11
CA ARG A 87 7.35 -25.45 -15.28
C ARG A 87 7.07 -25.88 -13.85
N LYS A 88 8.10 -25.83 -13.01
CA LYS A 88 8.02 -26.04 -11.57
C LYS A 88 8.29 -24.73 -10.86
N TYR A 89 7.39 -24.36 -9.95
CA TYR A 89 7.49 -23.11 -9.20
C TYR A 89 8.11 -23.38 -7.84
N LYS A 90 9.07 -22.53 -7.46
CA LYS A 90 9.67 -22.53 -6.13
C LYS A 90 9.34 -21.24 -5.42
N ASN A 91 9.16 -21.32 -4.11
CA ASN A 91 9.19 -20.16 -3.27
C ASN A 91 10.59 -19.52 -3.27
N ALA A 92 10.68 -18.22 -3.55
CA ALA A 92 11.95 -17.52 -3.63
C ALA A 92 12.70 -17.45 -2.28
N THR A 93 11.98 -17.51 -1.16
CA THR A 93 12.55 -17.44 0.19
C THR A 93 12.92 -18.81 0.73
N THR A 94 11.98 -19.75 0.73
CA THR A 94 12.19 -21.08 1.34
C THR A 94 12.83 -22.08 0.39
N GLY A 95 12.82 -21.81 -0.92
CA GLY A 95 13.31 -22.73 -1.95
C GLY A 95 12.44 -23.97 -2.18
N THR A 96 11.34 -24.11 -1.43
CA THR A 96 10.40 -25.24 -1.52
C THR A 96 9.59 -25.17 -2.80
N TYR A 97 9.33 -26.33 -3.41
CA TYR A 97 8.45 -26.42 -4.57
C TYR A 97 6.99 -26.33 -4.15
N GLU A 98 6.19 -25.60 -4.92
CA GLU A 98 4.74 -25.56 -4.74
C GLU A 98 4.09 -26.71 -5.50
N THR A 99 3.21 -27.44 -4.81
CA THR A 99 2.50 -28.62 -5.34
C THR A 99 1.20 -28.25 -6.06
N HIS A 100 0.60 -27.12 -5.69
CA HIS A 100 -0.63 -26.61 -6.29
C HIS A 100 -0.39 -25.22 -6.84
N ILE A 101 -0.62 -25.06 -8.14
CA ILE A 101 -0.46 -23.80 -8.85
C ILE A 101 -1.82 -23.33 -9.33
N SER A 102 -2.19 -22.10 -8.96
CA SER A 102 -3.40 -21.48 -9.49
C SER A 102 -3.26 -21.27 -11.01
N PRO A 103 -4.28 -21.59 -11.83
CA PRO A 103 -4.27 -21.25 -13.25
C PRO A 103 -4.19 -19.73 -13.49
N TYR A 104 -4.57 -18.94 -12.49
CA TYR A 104 -4.53 -17.48 -12.48
C TYR A 104 -3.23 -16.92 -11.88
N LEU A 105 -2.17 -17.73 -11.75
CA LEU A 105 -0.84 -17.26 -11.39
C LEU A 105 -0.27 -16.40 -12.54
N ILE A 106 0.10 -15.16 -12.23
CA ILE A 106 0.74 -14.29 -13.20
C ILE A 106 2.22 -14.66 -13.26
N THR A 107 2.71 -14.94 -14.47
CA THR A 107 4.12 -15.24 -14.69
C THR A 107 4.79 -14.09 -15.44
N GLU A 108 5.83 -13.52 -14.87
CA GLU A 108 6.64 -12.45 -15.46
C GLU A 108 7.73 -13.04 -16.37
N TYR A 109 7.74 -12.57 -17.62
CA TYR A 109 8.75 -12.82 -18.63
C TYR A 109 9.45 -11.53 -19.03
N TYR A 110 10.73 -11.62 -19.35
CA TYR A 110 11.48 -10.53 -19.95
C TYR A 110 11.92 -10.95 -21.35
N ILE A 111 11.34 -10.29 -22.36
CA ILE A 111 11.47 -10.67 -23.76
C ILE A 111 11.73 -9.42 -24.58
N ARG A 112 12.84 -9.40 -25.35
CA ARG A 112 13.20 -8.30 -26.26
C ARG A 112 13.21 -6.95 -25.52
N ASN A 113 13.94 -6.89 -24.39
CA ASN A 113 14.06 -5.68 -23.58
C ASN A 113 12.72 -5.14 -23.03
N SER A 114 11.71 -5.99 -22.87
CA SER A 114 10.40 -5.60 -22.34
C SER A 114 9.80 -6.66 -21.43
N LEU A 115 9.10 -6.21 -20.38
CA LEU A 115 8.35 -7.08 -19.49
C LEU A 115 7.04 -7.53 -20.14
N LYS A 116 6.77 -8.83 -20.07
CA LYS A 116 5.53 -9.48 -20.50
C LYS A 116 4.99 -10.29 -19.34
N TYR A 117 3.67 -10.33 -19.21
CA TYR A 117 3.00 -11.03 -18.12
C TYR A 117 2.05 -12.04 -18.73
N VAL A 118 2.14 -13.30 -18.32
CA VAL A 118 1.25 -14.36 -18.80
C VAL A 118 0.35 -14.80 -17.67
N CYS A 119 -0.95 -14.85 -17.89
CA CYS A 119 -1.94 -15.33 -16.93
C CYS A 119 -2.99 -16.15 -17.68
N ASN A 120 -3.24 -17.39 -17.24
CA ASN A 120 -4.21 -18.30 -17.86
C ASN A 120 -4.11 -18.40 -19.41
N GLY A 121 -2.89 -18.40 -19.95
CA GLY A 121 -2.63 -18.45 -21.39
C GLY A 121 -2.62 -17.09 -22.11
N GLU A 122 -3.21 -16.06 -21.53
CA GLU A 122 -3.23 -14.71 -22.09
C GLU A 122 -1.94 -13.94 -21.78
N THR A 123 -1.51 -13.08 -22.71
CA THR A 123 -0.27 -12.29 -22.60
C THR A 123 -0.56 -10.80 -22.50
N PHE A 124 0.07 -10.13 -21.54
CA PHE A 124 -0.13 -8.73 -21.23
C PHE A 124 1.19 -7.96 -21.24
N ASN A 125 1.13 -6.70 -21.66
CA ASN A 125 2.28 -5.78 -21.64
C ASN A 125 2.41 -5.02 -20.32
N SER A 126 1.55 -5.31 -19.34
CA SER A 126 1.50 -4.64 -18.04
C SER A 126 1.02 -5.62 -16.99
N TYR A 127 1.71 -5.66 -15.85
CA TYR A 127 1.32 -6.47 -14.70
C TYR A 127 -0.11 -6.18 -14.28
N ARG A 128 -0.49 -4.90 -14.32
CA ARG A 128 -1.83 -4.44 -13.95
C ARG A 128 -2.93 -5.06 -14.81
N LYS A 129 -2.73 -5.12 -16.13
CA LYS A 129 -3.71 -5.73 -17.04
C LYS A 129 -3.84 -7.23 -16.80
N ALA A 130 -2.71 -7.91 -16.55
CA ALA A 130 -2.71 -9.32 -16.18
C ALA A 130 -3.44 -9.56 -14.86
N LEU A 131 -3.28 -8.66 -13.88
CA LEU A 131 -3.93 -8.74 -12.58
C LEU A 131 -5.44 -8.50 -12.67
N GLU A 132 -5.88 -7.48 -13.42
CA GLU A 132 -7.30 -7.22 -13.67
C GLU A 132 -7.97 -8.43 -14.32
N TYR A 133 -7.33 -9.02 -15.32
CA TYR A 133 -7.79 -10.26 -15.96
C TYR A 133 -7.84 -11.45 -14.98
N ALA A 134 -6.78 -11.67 -14.19
CA ALA A 134 -6.72 -12.75 -13.22
C ALA A 134 -7.82 -12.64 -12.15
N MET A 135 -8.08 -11.42 -11.68
CA MET A 135 -9.12 -11.14 -10.70
C MET A 135 -10.52 -11.41 -11.27
N GLU A 136 -10.77 -10.99 -12.50
CA GLU A 136 -12.06 -11.18 -13.15
C GLU A 136 -12.34 -12.64 -13.46
N ALA A 137 -11.33 -13.38 -13.93
CA ALA A 137 -11.44 -14.81 -14.19
C ALA A 137 -11.69 -15.61 -12.90
N LYS A 138 -11.02 -15.26 -11.79
CA LYS A 138 -11.28 -15.85 -10.46
C LYS A 138 -12.72 -15.63 -9.95
N ARG A 139 -13.41 -14.56 -10.37
CA ARG A 139 -14.79 -14.29 -9.95
C ARG A 139 -15.80 -15.21 -10.64
N HIS A 140 -15.49 -15.65 -11.85
CA HIS A 140 -16.38 -16.45 -12.70
C HIS A 140 -16.08 -17.95 -12.64
N ASP A 141 -15.02 -18.33 -11.93
CA ASP A 141 -14.62 -19.73 -11.74
C ASP A 141 -15.14 -20.29 -10.41
N HIS A 142 -16.29 -20.96 -10.47
CA HIS A 142 -16.93 -21.60 -9.31
C HIS A 142 -16.25 -22.91 -8.87
N SER A 143 -15.20 -23.37 -9.57
CA SER A 143 -14.45 -24.59 -9.23
C SER A 143 -13.32 -24.34 -8.21
N VAL A 144 -12.98 -23.08 -7.94
CA VAL A 144 -11.99 -22.67 -6.94
C VAL A 144 -12.73 -22.25 -5.67
N PRO A 145 -12.46 -22.83 -4.49
CA PRO A 145 -13.08 -22.39 -3.25
C PRO A 145 -12.86 -20.89 -3.06
N THR A 146 -13.95 -20.13 -3.08
CA THR A 146 -13.97 -18.70 -2.74
C THR A 146 -13.81 -18.55 -1.22
N GLY A 147 -12.62 -18.89 -0.73
CA GLY A 147 -12.14 -18.41 0.54
C GLY A 147 -11.90 -16.90 0.41
N ILE A 148 -12.67 -16.11 1.15
CA ILE A 148 -12.42 -14.68 1.32
C ILE A 148 -10.93 -14.51 1.71
N PRO A 149 -10.13 -13.75 0.95
CA PRO A 149 -8.72 -13.53 1.27
C PRO A 149 -8.57 -12.96 2.68
N SER A 150 -7.65 -13.52 3.47
CA SER A 150 -7.34 -13.00 4.82
C SER A 150 -6.67 -11.62 4.79
N SER A 151 -6.38 -11.06 3.61
CA SER A 151 -5.99 -9.66 3.41
C SER A 151 -6.10 -9.31 1.92
N PRO A 152 -6.86 -8.30 1.54
CA PRO A 152 -6.94 -7.91 0.14
C PRO A 152 -5.64 -7.26 -0.31
N LEU A 153 -5.14 -7.69 -1.46
CA LEU A 153 -4.13 -6.98 -2.26
C LEU A 153 -4.88 -5.89 -3.00
N LEU A 154 -4.52 -4.63 -2.75
CA LEU A 154 -5.18 -3.53 -3.44
C LEU A 154 -4.35 -3.05 -4.60
N PRO A 155 -5.03 -2.76 -5.72
CA PRO A 155 -4.37 -2.23 -6.89
C PRO A 155 -3.64 -0.92 -6.56
N PRO A 156 -2.72 -0.51 -7.42
CA PRO A 156 -2.24 0.86 -7.43
C PRO A 156 -3.38 1.86 -7.38
N ILE A 157 -3.15 3.01 -6.75
CA ILE A 157 -4.11 4.12 -6.75
C ILE A 157 -4.26 4.57 -8.20
N ASP A 158 -5.25 4.00 -8.86
CA ASP A 158 -5.56 4.32 -10.24
C ASP A 158 -6.34 5.63 -10.29
N SER A 159 -6.01 6.50 -11.23
CA SER A 159 -6.76 7.74 -11.43
C SER A 159 -8.25 7.50 -11.65
N ASN A 160 -8.63 6.36 -12.26
CA ASN A 160 -10.03 6.01 -12.47
C ASN A 160 -10.75 5.61 -11.16
N SER A 161 -10.03 5.03 -10.20
CA SER A 161 -10.59 4.66 -8.88
C SER A 161 -10.89 5.87 -7.98
N LEU A 162 -10.31 7.03 -8.29
CA LEU A 162 -10.50 8.29 -7.56
C LEU A 162 -11.30 9.34 -8.34
N VAL A 163 -11.93 8.99 -9.46
CA VAL A 163 -12.64 9.93 -10.37
C VAL A 163 -13.70 10.77 -9.65
N TYR A 164 -14.39 10.19 -8.68
CA TYR A 164 -15.45 10.87 -7.92
C TYR A 164 -14.94 11.62 -6.69
N GLU A 165 -13.67 11.47 -6.33
CA GLU A 165 -13.09 12.09 -5.14
C GLU A 165 -12.56 13.48 -5.47
N LYS A 166 -12.93 14.46 -4.64
CA LYS A 166 -12.47 15.84 -4.82
C LYS A 166 -11.06 16.01 -4.26
N ILE A 167 -10.07 16.09 -5.15
CA ILE A 167 -8.67 16.30 -4.78
C ILE A 167 -8.32 17.79 -4.77
N TYR A 168 -8.10 18.33 -3.57
CA TYR A 168 -7.64 19.69 -3.34
C TYR A 168 -6.14 19.80 -3.58
N CYS A 169 -5.71 20.92 -4.16
CA CYS A 169 -4.31 21.13 -4.54
C CYS A 169 -3.79 20.03 -5.48
N ARG A 170 -4.66 19.58 -6.41
CA ARG A 170 -4.48 18.42 -7.29
C ARG A 170 -3.07 18.22 -7.84
N LYS A 171 -2.42 19.27 -8.38
CA LYS A 171 -1.05 19.20 -8.91
C LYS A 171 -0.04 18.69 -7.86
N PHE A 172 -0.08 19.23 -6.65
CA PHE A 172 0.82 18.81 -5.57
C PHE A 172 0.46 17.42 -5.04
N TRP A 173 -0.84 17.14 -4.89
CA TRP A 173 -1.29 15.85 -4.39
C TRP A 173 -0.87 14.70 -5.31
N TRP A 174 -0.96 14.87 -6.64
CA TRP A 174 -0.47 13.87 -7.61
C TRP A 174 1.03 13.65 -7.51
N ILE A 175 1.85 14.70 -7.46
CA ILE A 175 3.31 14.56 -7.26
C ILE A 175 3.62 13.68 -6.03
N LEU A 176 2.81 13.81 -4.98
CA LEU A 176 3.00 13.09 -3.75
C LEU A 176 2.48 11.64 -3.79
N TRP A 177 1.36 11.37 -4.45
CA TRP A 177 0.63 10.10 -4.30
C TRP A 177 0.42 9.28 -5.59
N GLU A 178 0.59 9.87 -6.78
CA GLU A 178 0.28 9.26 -8.09
C GLU A 178 0.91 7.87 -8.28
N PHE A 179 2.19 7.76 -7.93
CA PHE A 179 2.97 6.52 -8.10
C PHE A 179 3.17 5.77 -6.78
N CYS A 180 2.34 6.03 -5.78
CA CYS A 180 2.47 5.41 -4.46
C CYS A 180 1.20 4.67 -4.05
N ASP A 181 1.11 3.44 -4.53
CA ASP A 181 0.08 2.48 -4.16
C ASP A 181 0.13 2.04 -2.69
N TYR A 182 -0.78 1.13 -2.31
CA TYR A 182 -0.79 0.55 -0.98
C TYR A 182 0.57 -0.01 -0.57
N HIS A 183 1.25 -0.75 -1.44
CA HIS A 183 2.55 -1.33 -1.13
C HIS A 183 3.62 -0.26 -0.89
N CYS A 184 3.62 0.79 -1.71
CA CYS A 184 4.49 1.94 -1.54
C CYS A 184 4.23 2.67 -0.21
N TYR A 185 2.98 3.07 0.06
CA TYR A 185 2.73 3.90 1.25
C TYR A 185 2.76 3.11 2.55
N SER A 186 2.46 1.80 2.52
CA SER A 186 2.53 0.94 3.71
C SER A 186 3.94 0.42 4.03
N SER A 187 4.92 0.67 3.16
CA SER A 187 6.31 0.27 3.35
C SER A 187 6.89 0.77 4.68
N ASP A 188 7.75 -0.07 5.27
CA ASP A 188 8.39 0.15 6.58
C ASP A 188 7.35 0.54 7.65
N ASN A 189 6.33 -0.31 7.81
CA ASN A 189 5.23 -0.12 8.75
C ASN A 189 4.58 1.28 8.63
N PHE A 190 4.17 1.64 7.41
CA PHE A 190 3.57 2.93 7.05
C PHE A 190 4.47 4.17 7.22
N LYS A 191 5.79 4.02 7.38
CA LYS A 191 6.70 5.18 7.46
C LYS A 191 6.67 6.04 6.22
N VAL A 192 6.50 5.45 5.03
CA VAL A 192 6.33 6.22 3.78
C VAL A 192 5.06 7.07 3.84
N MET A 193 3.94 6.49 4.27
CA MET A 193 2.68 7.22 4.46
C MET A 193 2.82 8.37 5.46
N LYS A 194 3.49 8.16 6.61
CA LYS A 194 3.74 9.22 7.60
C LYS A 194 4.51 10.40 7.01
N LYS A 195 5.61 10.11 6.31
CA LYS A 195 6.42 11.14 5.63
C LYS A 195 5.61 11.93 4.61
N LYS A 196 4.82 11.24 3.79
CA LYS A 196 3.96 11.89 2.78
C LYS A 196 2.86 12.72 3.44
N PHE A 197 2.20 12.21 4.48
CA PHE A 197 1.23 12.99 5.25
C PHE A 197 1.82 14.23 5.91
N LEU A 198 3.04 14.16 6.45
CA LEU A 198 3.73 15.33 6.98
C LEU A 198 3.98 16.39 5.90
N LEU A 199 4.43 15.97 4.71
CA LEU A 199 4.62 16.87 3.56
C LEU A 199 3.31 17.50 3.11
N GLU A 200 2.23 16.72 3.02
CA GLU A 200 0.89 17.20 2.65
C GLU A 200 0.33 18.19 3.68
N LEU A 201 0.40 17.84 4.95
CA LEU A 201 -0.01 18.70 6.06
C LEU A 201 0.74 20.04 6.04
N ASN A 202 2.07 20.01 5.87
CA ASN A 202 2.88 21.22 5.82
C ASN A 202 2.62 22.07 4.57
N TYR A 203 2.33 21.45 3.43
CA TYR A 203 1.91 22.16 2.24
C TYR A 203 0.58 22.91 2.47
N TYR A 204 -0.39 22.27 3.14
CA TYR A 204 -1.65 22.90 3.51
C TYR A 204 -1.46 24.02 4.54
N ARG A 205 -0.63 23.82 5.56
CA ARG A 205 -0.28 24.86 6.55
C ARG A 205 0.34 26.08 5.91
N ALA A 206 1.30 25.90 5.00
CA ALA A 206 1.94 27.00 4.29
C ALA A 206 0.93 27.84 3.47
N LYS A 207 -0.07 27.20 2.85
CA LYS A 207 -1.13 27.93 2.13
C LYS A 207 -1.96 28.84 3.00
N TYR A 208 -2.08 28.50 4.27
CA TYR A 208 -2.79 29.29 5.25
C TYR A 208 -1.85 30.13 6.09
N GLY A 209 -0.54 30.19 5.84
CA GLY A 209 0.40 31.02 6.59
C GLY A 209 0.85 30.43 7.95
N ALA A 210 0.52 29.17 8.23
CA ALA A 210 1.00 28.46 9.41
C ALA A 210 2.40 27.87 9.19
N LYS A 211 3.25 27.91 10.22
CA LYS A 211 4.63 27.34 10.18
C LYS A 211 4.60 25.82 10.00
N PRO A 212 5.58 25.20 9.33
CA PRO A 212 5.63 23.75 9.17
C PRO A 212 5.74 23.04 10.52
N LEU A 213 5.16 21.85 10.61
CA LEU A 213 5.30 20.92 11.73
C LEU A 213 6.44 19.95 11.49
N VAL A 214 7.00 19.44 12.58
CA VAL A 214 7.95 18.33 12.58
C VAL A 214 7.29 17.09 13.19
N GLU A 215 7.61 15.91 12.67
CA GLU A 215 7.16 14.67 13.28
C GLU A 215 7.88 14.45 14.62
N ASP A 216 7.11 14.19 15.67
CA ASP A 216 7.62 13.82 16.98
C ASP A 216 7.34 12.33 17.26
N GLN A 217 8.38 11.60 17.64
CA GLN A 217 8.30 10.15 17.83
C GLN A 217 7.49 9.78 19.07
N TYR A 218 7.56 10.57 20.15
CA TYR A 218 6.78 10.33 21.36
C TYR A 218 5.29 10.53 21.11
N LEU A 219 4.93 11.61 20.41
CA LEU A 219 3.55 11.86 19.97
C LEU A 219 3.07 10.76 19.01
N SER A 220 3.93 10.27 18.12
CA SER A 220 3.58 9.17 17.19
C SER A 220 3.30 7.87 17.94
N SER A 221 4.11 7.52 18.94
CA SER A 221 3.84 6.37 19.81
C SER A 221 2.56 6.53 20.62
N ALA A 222 2.28 7.74 21.14
CA ALA A 222 1.03 8.04 21.83
C ALA A 222 -0.18 7.91 20.88
N ALA A 223 -0.07 8.43 19.66
CA ALA A 223 -1.11 8.36 18.63
C ALA A 223 -1.39 6.91 18.24
N GLN A 224 -0.35 6.09 18.05
CA GLN A 224 -0.48 4.68 17.76
C GLN A 224 -1.19 3.93 18.90
N ARG A 225 -0.77 4.13 20.15
CA ARG A 225 -1.36 3.48 21.33
C ARG A 225 -2.84 3.82 21.49
N LEU A 226 -3.20 5.10 21.31
CA LEU A 226 -4.60 5.53 21.36
C LEU A 226 -5.40 4.89 20.23
N LEU A 227 -4.86 4.91 19.01
CA LEU A 227 -5.51 4.34 17.84
C LEU A 227 -5.77 2.84 18.01
N THR A 228 -4.79 2.08 18.49
CA THR A 228 -4.94 0.65 18.76
C THR A 228 -6.08 0.35 19.75
N LYS A 229 -6.27 1.18 20.79
CA LYS A 229 -7.36 1.01 21.74
C LYS A 229 -8.74 1.30 21.12
N VAL A 230 -8.87 2.42 20.40
CA VAL A 230 -10.19 2.85 19.88
C VAL A 230 -10.66 2.04 18.68
N VAL A 231 -9.74 1.55 17.83
CA VAL A 231 -10.08 0.73 16.66
C VAL A 231 -10.73 -0.60 17.05
N LEU A 232 -10.47 -1.12 18.26
CA LEU A 232 -11.16 -2.30 18.79
C LEU A 232 -12.65 -2.03 19.05
N MET A 233 -13.05 -0.78 19.26
CA MET A 233 -14.44 -0.38 19.51
C MET A 233 -15.19 0.06 18.25
N ARG A 234 -14.55 0.00 17.06
CA ARG A 234 -15.11 0.51 15.79
C ARG A 234 -16.42 -0.14 15.34
N THR A 235 -16.74 -1.34 15.85
CA THR A 235 -18.02 -2.02 15.58
C THR A 235 -19.16 -1.47 16.44
N LYS A 236 -18.84 -0.76 17.53
CA LYS A 236 -19.81 -0.19 18.48
C LYS A 236 -19.98 1.31 18.31
N ILE A 237 -18.93 2.03 17.91
CA ILE A 237 -18.94 3.48 17.76
C ILE A 237 -18.27 3.91 16.45
N ASP A 238 -18.76 5.02 15.89
CA ASP A 238 -18.07 5.69 14.79
C ASP A 238 -16.86 6.46 15.33
N ILE A 239 -15.70 5.81 15.29
CA ILE A 239 -14.45 6.38 15.79
C ILE A 239 -13.95 7.58 14.99
N THR A 240 -14.47 7.82 13.78
CA THR A 240 -14.10 9.02 12.99
C THR A 240 -14.68 10.31 13.58
N LYS A 241 -15.69 10.18 14.46
CA LYS A 241 -16.21 11.30 15.25
C LYS A 241 -15.29 11.71 16.41
N LEU A 242 -14.32 10.87 16.77
CA LEU A 242 -13.28 11.24 17.74
C LEU A 242 -12.34 12.27 17.13
N GLU A 243 -11.52 12.93 17.97
CA GLU A 243 -10.61 13.97 17.50
C GLU A 243 -9.56 13.41 16.52
N ASN A 244 -9.41 14.02 15.35
CA ASN A 244 -8.31 13.76 14.43
C ASN A 244 -8.08 12.28 14.10
N ILE A 245 -9.18 11.52 13.97
CA ILE A 245 -9.16 10.13 13.47
C ILE A 245 -9.75 10.11 12.06
N GLY A 246 -8.92 9.71 11.11
CA GLY A 246 -9.27 9.55 9.71
C GLY A 246 -9.44 8.07 9.39
N LYS A 247 -10.30 7.79 8.42
CA LYS A 247 -10.56 6.45 7.90
C LYS A 247 -10.54 6.51 6.38
N GLY A 248 -9.90 5.54 5.75
CA GLY A 248 -9.96 5.31 4.32
C GLY A 248 -9.89 3.82 4.01
N THR A 249 -10.31 3.45 2.82
CA THR A 249 -9.96 2.16 2.24
C THR A 249 -8.49 2.15 1.84
N LEU A 250 -7.94 1.01 1.50
CA LEU A 250 -6.56 0.92 1.03
C LEU A 250 -6.31 1.68 -0.30
N ILE A 251 -7.36 2.10 -1.01
CA ILE A 251 -7.26 3.04 -2.16
C ILE A 251 -7.39 4.49 -1.68
N THR A 252 -8.34 4.77 -0.78
CA THR A 252 -8.70 6.15 -0.40
C THR A 252 -7.96 6.68 0.83
N ALA A 253 -7.13 5.87 1.51
CA ALA A 253 -6.39 6.29 2.68
C ALA A 253 -5.46 7.49 2.43
N PRO A 254 -4.79 7.60 1.26
CA PRO A 254 -4.05 8.82 0.92
C PRO A 254 -4.89 10.09 0.79
N LEU A 255 -6.21 9.97 0.67
CA LEU A 255 -7.12 11.13 0.64
C LEU A 255 -7.56 11.60 2.02
N ILE A 256 -7.12 10.98 3.13
CA ILE A 256 -7.58 11.35 4.47
C ILE A 256 -7.27 12.82 4.78
N LEU A 257 -6.02 13.25 4.62
CA LEU A 257 -5.62 14.65 4.86
C LEU A 257 -6.24 15.60 3.84
N ASN A 258 -6.37 15.18 2.58
CA ASN A 258 -7.08 15.91 1.54
C ASN A 258 -8.56 16.18 1.91
N LYS A 259 -9.25 15.18 2.47
CA LYS A 259 -10.65 15.30 2.92
C LYS A 259 -10.77 16.27 4.10
N TRP A 260 -9.88 16.15 5.09
CA TRP A 260 -9.80 17.09 6.22
C TRP A 260 -9.52 18.52 5.75
N PHE A 261 -8.58 18.69 4.81
CA PHE A 261 -8.32 19.99 4.21
C PHE A 261 -9.56 20.55 3.52
N GLY A 262 -10.35 19.71 2.85
CA GLY A 262 -11.60 20.08 2.20
C GLY A 262 -12.63 20.77 3.11
N GLU A 263 -12.57 20.53 4.42
CA GLU A 263 -13.45 21.18 5.41
C GLU A 263 -13.28 22.70 5.46
N HIS A 264 -12.17 23.25 4.96
CA HIS A 264 -11.98 24.71 4.84
C HIS A 264 -13.11 25.40 4.06
N LYS A 265 -13.84 24.65 3.21
CA LYS A 265 -15.01 25.17 2.48
C LYS A 265 -16.20 25.47 3.38
N LEU A 266 -16.27 24.84 4.54
CA LEU A 266 -17.35 25.01 5.53
C LEU A 266 -16.95 25.93 6.68
N TYR A 267 -15.68 26.31 6.75
CA TYR A 267 -15.13 27.11 7.83
C TYR A 267 -15.44 28.60 7.68
N ASN A 268 -15.87 29.21 8.78
CA ASN A 268 -16.04 30.66 8.97
C ASN A 268 -15.71 31.02 10.43
N HIS A 269 -15.09 32.16 10.69
CA HIS A 269 -14.86 32.66 12.07
C HIS A 269 -16.10 32.62 12.95
N LYS A 270 -17.25 32.92 12.35
CA LYS A 270 -18.55 32.95 13.06
C LYS A 270 -19.05 31.57 13.47
N ASN A 271 -18.51 30.49 12.90
CA ASN A 271 -18.87 29.10 13.22
C ASN A 271 -17.70 28.31 13.81
N PHE A 272 -16.75 28.99 14.45
CA PHE A 272 -15.63 28.35 15.15
C PHE A 272 -16.12 27.27 16.13
N GLY A 273 -15.47 26.12 16.13
CA GLY A 273 -15.90 24.94 16.90
C GLY A 273 -16.90 24.03 16.18
N ASN A 274 -17.29 24.34 14.94
CA ASN A 274 -18.14 23.46 14.14
C ASN A 274 -17.48 22.07 13.97
N PRO A 275 -18.14 20.97 14.38
CA PRO A 275 -17.60 19.62 14.26
C PRO A 275 -17.23 19.22 12.84
N LYS A 276 -17.84 19.84 11.82
CA LYS A 276 -17.54 19.60 10.39
C LYS A 276 -16.25 20.27 9.90
N THR A 277 -15.63 21.11 10.74
CA THR A 277 -14.41 21.87 10.40
C THR A 277 -13.24 21.55 11.33
N LYS A 278 -13.47 20.72 12.35
CA LYS A 278 -12.53 20.47 13.43
C LYS A 278 -11.19 19.89 12.96
N HIS A 279 -11.18 19.15 11.84
CA HIS A 279 -9.93 18.57 11.34
C HIS A 279 -9.13 19.64 10.61
N PHE A 280 -9.78 20.43 9.74
CA PHE A 280 -9.12 21.55 9.08
C PHE A 280 -8.52 22.53 10.09
N THR A 281 -9.29 22.96 11.09
CA THR A 281 -8.83 23.92 12.09
C THR A 281 -7.63 23.38 12.89
N ALA A 282 -7.65 22.09 13.22
CA ALA A 282 -6.51 21.43 13.86
C ALA A 282 -5.26 21.42 12.97
N MET A 283 -5.42 21.18 11.66
CA MET A 283 -4.29 21.13 10.72
C MET A 283 -3.57 22.48 10.61
N VAL A 284 -4.30 23.60 10.60
CA VAL A 284 -3.74 24.95 10.39
C VAL A 284 -3.54 25.75 11.68
N TRP A 285 -3.64 25.10 12.84
CA TRP A 285 -3.46 25.73 14.14
C TRP A 285 -2.05 26.34 14.29
N LYS A 286 -1.95 27.61 14.68
CA LYS A 286 -0.71 28.39 14.58
C LYS A 286 0.34 27.99 15.61
N SER A 287 -0.07 27.82 16.86
CA SER A 287 0.82 27.56 18.00
C SER A 287 1.37 26.13 18.10
N VAL A 288 0.93 25.20 17.26
CA VAL A 288 1.49 23.84 17.22
C VAL A 288 2.74 23.79 16.34
N THR A 289 3.75 23.08 16.83
CA THR A 289 5.07 22.95 16.17
C THR A 289 5.41 21.51 15.81
N SER A 290 4.76 20.54 16.47
CA SER A 290 5.04 19.12 16.27
C SER A 290 3.76 18.30 16.20
N VAL A 291 3.82 17.19 15.46
CA VAL A 291 2.72 16.25 15.24
C VAL A 291 3.22 14.82 15.34
N GLY A 292 2.37 13.92 15.83
CA GLY A 292 2.60 12.48 15.82
C GLY A 292 1.54 11.75 15.02
N PHE A 293 1.96 10.68 14.32
CA PHE A 293 1.09 9.86 13.48
C PHE A 293 0.97 8.43 14.03
N GLY A 294 -0.26 8.02 14.31
CA GLY A 294 -0.64 6.61 14.48
C GLY A 294 -1.33 6.11 13.22
N ILE A 295 -0.93 4.95 12.70
CA ILE A 295 -1.54 4.34 11.52
C ILE A 295 -1.82 2.88 11.83
N MET A 296 -3.04 2.41 11.54
CA MET A 296 -3.43 1.04 11.79
C MET A 296 -4.28 0.53 10.63
N ARG A 297 -3.91 -0.65 10.11
CA ARG A 297 -4.71 -1.39 9.13
C ARG A 297 -5.61 -2.38 9.86
N VAL A 298 -6.88 -2.45 9.45
CA VAL A 298 -7.78 -3.54 9.81
C VAL A 298 -8.54 -3.99 8.57
N GLY A 299 -8.24 -5.20 8.08
CA GLY A 299 -8.80 -5.70 6.83
C GLY A 299 -8.51 -4.75 5.67
N ASN A 300 -9.59 -4.16 5.12
CA ASN A 300 -9.53 -3.21 4.01
C ASN A 300 -9.49 -1.73 4.39
N GLU A 301 -9.42 -1.46 5.69
CA GLU A 301 -9.52 -0.12 6.22
C GLU A 301 -8.17 0.30 6.80
N ILE A 302 -7.78 1.53 6.51
CA ILE A 302 -6.67 2.23 7.14
C ILE A 302 -7.27 3.32 8.02
N PHE A 303 -6.84 3.30 9.28
CA PHE A 303 -7.14 4.33 10.25
C PHE A 303 -5.88 5.14 10.53
N VAL A 304 -6.05 6.45 10.65
CA VAL A 304 -4.97 7.40 10.92
C VAL A 304 -5.37 8.26 12.11
N LYS A 305 -4.48 8.41 13.08
CA LYS A 305 -4.63 9.33 14.21
C LYS A 305 -3.52 10.35 14.16
N LEU A 306 -3.87 11.64 14.21
CA LEU A 306 -2.92 12.71 14.47
C LEU A 306 -3.04 13.18 15.93
N ILE A 307 -1.89 13.40 16.57
CA ILE A 307 -1.78 14.09 17.86
C ILE A 307 -0.83 15.26 17.69
N TYR A 308 -1.24 16.45 18.14
CA TYR A 308 -0.40 17.64 18.14
C TYR A 308 0.23 17.87 19.51
N TYR A 309 1.39 18.52 19.57
CA TYR A 309 2.11 18.79 20.83
C TYR A 309 1.30 19.62 21.84
N LYS A 310 0.37 20.46 21.35
CA LYS A 310 -0.56 21.24 22.18
C LYS A 310 -1.99 20.89 21.82
N LYS A 311 -2.91 21.18 22.75
CA LYS A 311 -4.34 21.13 22.46
C LYS A 311 -4.67 22.11 21.34
N VAL A 312 -5.39 21.62 20.35
CA VAL A 312 -5.93 22.38 19.22
C VAL A 312 -7.44 22.46 19.38
N ASN A 313 -8.09 23.35 18.63
CA ASN A 313 -9.55 23.55 18.69
C ASN A 313 -10.07 23.92 20.09
N MET A 314 -9.27 24.64 20.86
CA MET A 314 -9.68 25.14 22.16
C MET A 314 -10.79 26.19 21.98
N PRO A 315 -11.86 26.16 22.82
CA PRO A 315 -12.93 27.14 22.74
C PRO A 315 -12.41 28.57 22.79
N ASN A 316 -13.04 29.46 22.01
CA ASN A 316 -12.74 30.90 21.97
C ASN A 316 -11.31 31.29 21.54
N GLN A 317 -10.58 30.40 20.86
CA GLN A 317 -9.23 30.67 20.33
C GLN A 317 -9.22 30.63 18.80
N TYR A 318 -10.10 31.39 18.14
CA TYR A 318 -10.21 31.35 16.68
C TYR A 318 -9.06 32.08 15.98
N GLU A 319 -8.41 33.01 16.66
CA GLU A 319 -7.20 33.71 16.22
C GLU A 319 -5.99 32.78 16.02
N GLU A 320 -6.05 31.57 16.56
CA GLU A 320 -5.05 30.52 16.31
C GLU A 320 -5.18 29.87 14.93
N ILE A 321 -6.27 30.12 14.20
CA ILE A 321 -6.46 29.65 12.83
C ILE A 321 -5.91 30.73 11.89
N VAL A 322 -4.95 30.35 11.06
CA VAL A 322 -4.37 31.27 10.08
C VAL A 322 -5.20 31.25 8.79
N LEU A 323 -5.57 32.42 8.26
CA LEU A 323 -6.66 32.57 7.28
C LEU A 323 -6.25 33.31 6.02
N GLU A 324 -5.13 34.02 6.09
CA GLU A 324 -4.56 34.67 4.95
C GLU A 324 -4.03 33.59 4.01
N LYS A 325 -4.77 33.38 2.91
CA LYS A 325 -4.18 32.70 1.76
C LYS A 325 -3.02 33.54 1.30
N VAL A 326 -1.81 33.00 1.37
CA VAL A 326 -0.63 33.65 0.81
C VAL A 326 -0.85 33.78 -0.70
N SER A 327 -1.32 34.95 -1.14
CA SER A 327 -1.36 35.27 -2.56
C SER A 327 0.08 35.41 -3.02
N ARG A 328 0.49 34.65 -4.04
CA ARG A 328 1.74 34.92 -4.75
C ARG A 328 1.57 36.27 -5.47
N ARG A 329 1.82 37.38 -4.78
CA ARG A 329 2.18 38.62 -5.45
C ARG A 329 3.57 38.39 -6.04
N SER A 330 3.61 38.06 -7.32
CA SER A 330 4.81 38.20 -8.14
C SER A 330 5.24 39.66 -8.09
N GLY A 331 6.19 39.98 -7.21
CA GLY A 331 6.88 41.25 -7.22
C GLY A 331 7.72 41.34 -8.47
N SER A 332 7.16 41.90 -9.54
CA SER A 332 7.96 42.52 -10.60
C SER A 332 8.61 43.77 -10.01
N ARG A 333 9.79 43.61 -9.41
CA ARG A 333 10.73 44.74 -9.32
C ARG A 333 11.24 44.98 -10.74
N ARG A 334 10.70 45.99 -11.43
CA ARG A 334 11.41 46.63 -12.53
C ARG A 334 12.50 47.50 -11.90
N LEU A 335 13.74 47.23 -12.30
CA LEU A 335 14.81 48.22 -12.38
C LEU A 335 14.44 49.27 -13.42
#